data_AF-A0A957X1J7-F1
#
_entry.id   AF-A0A957X1J7-F1
#
_cell.length_a   1.000
_cell.length_b   1.000
_cell.length_c   1.000
_cell.angle_alpha   90.00
_cell.angle_beta   90.00
_cell.angle_gamma   90.00
#
_symmetry.space_group_name_H-M   'P 1'
#
loop_
_entity.id
_entity.type
_entity.pdbx_description
1 polymer ?
#
loop_
_entity_poly.entity_id
_entity_poly.type
_entity_poly.pdbx_seq_one_letter_code
_entity_poly.pdbx_strand_id
1 'polypeptide(L)'
;RSAQEGMLVVSENWMPGWRVDSFTCLSPSPPCARTTSGDELPLLTALRTDLTFIGLVIPAGEMTFTLRYQPMSVYLGLTISGATALLLLIVCLWRWRRRVTR
;
A
#
# COMPACT_ATOMS: atom_id res chain seq x y z
N ARG A 1 6.66 -10.07 -19.81
CA ARG A 1 5.74 -10.38 -20.93
C ARG A 1 5.20 -11.78 -20.73
N SER A 2 3.88 -11.95 -20.76
CA SER A 2 3.22 -13.27 -20.70
C SER A 2 2.31 -13.46 -21.92
N ALA A 3 2.28 -14.67 -22.48
CA ALA A 3 1.38 -15.00 -23.58
C ALA A 3 -0.04 -15.36 -23.09
N GLN A 4 -0.18 -15.71 -21.81
CA GLN A 4 -1.44 -16.10 -21.18
C GLN A 4 -1.60 -15.37 -19.85
N GLU A 5 -2.83 -15.28 -19.36
CA GLU A 5 -3.07 -14.87 -17.98
C GLU A 5 -2.41 -15.86 -17.02
N GLY A 6 -1.79 -15.36 -15.97
CA GLY A 6 -1.07 -16.20 -15.04
C GLY A 6 -0.84 -15.53 -13.70
N MET A 7 -0.44 -16.33 -12.71
CA MET A 7 -0.02 -15.81 -11.43
C MET A 7 1.47 -15.54 -11.44
N LEU A 8 1.84 -14.29 -11.22
CA LEU A 8 3.20 -13.95 -10.86
C LEU A 8 3.37 -14.21 -9.36
N VAL A 9 4.29 -15.12 -9.04
CA VAL A 9 4.70 -15.39 -7.67
C VAL A 9 6.00 -14.65 -7.41
N VAL A 10 6.00 -13.81 -6.39
CA VAL A 10 7.18 -13.09 -5.91
C VAL A 10 7.65 -13.78 -4.63
N SER A 11 8.92 -14.18 -4.62
CA SER A 11 9.58 -14.84 -3.48
C SER A 11 9.86 -13.90 -2.30
N GLU A 12 8.88 -13.07 -1.96
CA GLU A 12 8.87 -12.12 -0.85
C GLU A 12 7.78 -12.50 0.14
N ASN A 13 7.95 -12.12 1.41
CA ASN A 13 6.97 -12.45 2.43
C ASN A 13 5.69 -11.59 2.31
N TRP A 14 4.54 -12.25 2.25
CA TRP A 14 3.25 -11.61 2.23
C TRP A 14 2.92 -11.02 3.60
N MET A 15 2.61 -9.73 3.61
CA MET A 15 2.17 -8.97 4.77
C MET A 15 1.01 -8.05 4.36
N PRO A 16 0.06 -7.74 5.26
CA PRO A 16 -0.97 -6.76 4.99
C PRO A 16 -0.36 -5.40 4.65
N GLY A 17 -0.72 -4.80 3.51
CA GLY A 17 -0.23 -3.49 3.08
C GLY A 17 0.53 -3.49 1.75
N TRP A 18 0.80 -4.64 1.14
CA TRP A 18 1.27 -4.69 -0.25
C TRP A 18 0.21 -4.16 -1.21
N ARG A 19 0.57 -3.17 -2.04
CA ARG A 19 -0.31 -2.57 -3.04
C ARG A 19 0.45 -2.35 -4.35
N VAL A 20 -0.26 -2.44 -5.46
CA VAL A 20 0.26 -1.98 -6.75
C VAL A 20 -0.02 -0.48 -6.87
N ASP A 21 1.04 0.31 -6.86
CA ASP A 21 1.00 1.78 -6.81
C ASP A 21 0.70 2.39 -8.18
N SER A 22 1.33 1.84 -9.23
CA SER A 22 1.15 2.23 -10.61
C SER A 22 1.39 1.05 -11.52
N PHE A 23 0.70 1.03 -12.67
CA PHE A 23 0.94 0.06 -13.73
C PHE A 23 0.82 0.75 -15.10
N THR A 24 1.64 0.28 -16.04
CA THR A 24 1.64 0.72 -17.43
C THR A 24 1.61 -0.53 -18.30
N CYS A 25 0.66 -0.59 -19.23
CA CYS A 25 0.61 -1.65 -20.23
C CYS A 25 1.32 -1.18 -21.49
N LEU A 26 2.28 -1.96 -22.00
CA LEU A 26 3.01 -1.67 -23.22
C LEU A 26 2.33 -2.24 -24.48
N SER A 27 1.30 -3.08 -24.31
CA SER A 27 0.59 -3.71 -25.43
C SER A 27 -0.94 -3.69 -25.22
N PRO A 28 -1.74 -3.32 -26.24
CA PRO A 28 -3.20 -3.25 -26.15
C PRO A 28 -3.82 -4.65 -26.20
N SER A 29 -3.71 -5.38 -25.10
CA SER A 29 -4.38 -6.66 -24.86
C SER A 29 -5.48 -6.47 -23.81
N PRO A 30 -6.61 -7.18 -23.87
CA PRO A 30 -7.60 -7.13 -22.78
C PRO A 30 -6.97 -7.73 -21.50
N PRO A 31 -7.03 -7.07 -20.32
CA PRO A 31 -7.83 -5.91 -19.91
C PRO A 31 -7.14 -4.53 -20.02
N CYS A 32 -5.87 -4.46 -20.43
CA CYS A 32 -5.15 -3.21 -20.71
C CYS A 32 -5.82 -2.34 -21.79
N ALA A 33 -6.62 -2.94 -22.67
CA ALA A 33 -7.43 -2.22 -23.66
C ALA A 33 -8.61 -1.43 -23.05
N ARG A 34 -9.03 -1.75 -21.81
CA ARG A 34 -10.17 -1.14 -21.11
C ARG A 34 -9.77 -0.24 -19.94
N THR A 35 -8.48 -0.10 -19.69
CA THR A 35 -7.99 0.56 -18.48
C THR A 35 -7.05 1.69 -18.88
N THR A 36 -7.51 2.92 -18.67
CA THR A 36 -6.66 4.10 -18.81
C THR A 36 -5.69 4.12 -17.63
N SER A 37 -4.42 4.42 -17.88
CA SER A 37 -3.37 4.52 -16.86
C SER A 37 -3.85 5.35 -15.66
N GLY A 38 -4.01 4.73 -14.49
CA GLY A 38 -4.38 5.44 -13.26
C GLY A 38 -5.65 4.96 -12.55
N ASP A 39 -6.47 4.11 -13.16
CA ASP A 39 -7.60 3.48 -12.45
C ASP A 39 -7.11 2.29 -11.61
N GLU A 40 -7.45 2.27 -10.32
CA GLU A 40 -7.19 1.14 -9.42
C GLU A 40 -7.87 -0.11 -9.98
N LEU A 41 -7.12 -0.95 -10.69
CA LEU A 41 -7.62 -2.23 -11.15
C LEU A 41 -7.82 -3.16 -9.95
N PRO A 42 -9.05 -3.63 -9.68
CA PRO A 42 -9.27 -4.66 -8.65
C PRO A 42 -8.52 -5.97 -8.94
N LEU A 43 -8.08 -6.16 -10.19
CA LEU A 43 -7.29 -7.32 -10.64
C LEU A 43 -5.85 -7.39 -10.10
N LEU A 44 -5.26 -6.28 -9.66
CA LEU A 44 -3.85 -6.24 -9.21
C LEU A 44 -3.72 -6.25 -7.68
N THR A 45 -4.56 -7.04 -7.01
CA THR A 45 -4.50 -7.19 -5.56
C THR A 45 -3.42 -8.20 -5.18
N ALA A 46 -2.54 -7.84 -4.24
CA ALA A 46 -1.51 -8.72 -3.70
C ALA A 46 -2.12 -9.81 -2.82
N LEU A 47 -2.15 -11.04 -3.34
CA LEU A 47 -2.67 -12.23 -2.67
C LEU A 47 -1.56 -12.95 -1.91
N ARG A 48 -1.96 -13.71 -0.89
CA ARG A 48 -1.08 -14.65 -0.20
C ARG A 48 -1.11 -15.98 -0.95
N THR A 49 0.03 -16.42 -1.45
CA THR A 49 0.20 -17.68 -2.19
C THR A 49 1.30 -18.51 -1.55
N ASP A 50 1.25 -19.85 -1.69
CA ASP A 50 2.28 -20.77 -1.19
C ASP A 50 2.72 -20.49 0.25
N LEU A 51 1.72 -20.33 1.13
CA LEU A 51 1.84 -20.00 2.56
C LEU A 51 2.42 -18.62 2.87
N THR A 52 3.46 -18.14 2.21
CA THR A 52 4.11 -16.86 2.57
C THR A 52 4.44 -15.99 1.39
N PHE A 53 4.30 -16.45 0.15
CA PHE A 53 4.65 -15.65 -1.02
C PHE A 53 3.56 -14.68 -1.41
N ILE A 54 3.98 -13.65 -2.16
CA ILE A 54 3.07 -12.69 -2.76
C ILE A 54 2.68 -13.23 -4.14
N GLY A 55 1.38 -13.43 -4.35
CA GLY A 55 0.79 -13.73 -5.63
C GLY A 55 0.13 -12.50 -6.24
N LEU A 56 0.35 -12.27 -7.53
CA LEU A 56 -0.35 -11.26 -8.31
C LEU A 56 -0.94 -11.92 -9.55
N VAL A 57 -2.24 -11.72 -9.79
CA VAL A 57 -2.86 -12.16 -11.05
C VAL A 57 -2.49 -11.14 -12.12
N ILE A 58 -1.68 -11.57 -13.08
CA ILE A 58 -1.16 -10.73 -14.16
C ILE A 58 -1.87 -11.12 -15.46
N PRO A 59 -2.50 -10.16 -16.16
CA PRO A 59 -3.13 -10.44 -17.45
C PRO A 59 -2.08 -10.82 -18.51
N ALA A 60 -2.53 -11.46 -19.59
CA ALA A 60 -1.70 -11.66 -20.77
C ALA A 60 -1.22 -10.30 -21.31
N GLY A 61 0.02 -10.27 -21.81
CA GLY A 61 0.61 -9.08 -22.42
C GLY A 61 1.92 -8.65 -21.76
N GLU A 62 2.30 -7.42 -22.08
CA GLU A 62 3.48 -6.77 -21.54
C GLU A 62 3.05 -5.58 -20.69
N MET A 63 3.41 -5.64 -19.41
CA MET A 63 3.11 -4.60 -18.45
C MET A 63 4.27 -4.42 -17.49
N THR A 64 4.40 -3.19 -17.02
CA THR A 64 5.28 -2.80 -15.93
C THR A 64 4.42 -2.28 -14.80
N PHE A 65 4.74 -2.63 -13.56
CA PHE A 65 4.01 -2.15 -12.40
C PHE A 65 4.96 -2.00 -11.20
N THR A 66 4.58 -1.13 -10.28
CA THR A 66 5.34 -0.88 -9.06
C THR A 66 4.60 -1.50 -7.89
N LEU A 67 5.19 -2.52 -7.28
CA LEU A 67 4.71 -3.11 -6.04
C LEU A 67 5.31 -2.33 -4.86
N ARG A 68 4.46 -1.77 -3.99
CA ARG A 68 4.90 -0.98 -2.83
C ARG A 68 4.27 -1.50 -1.55
N TYR A 69 5.05 -1.54 -0.48
CA TYR A 69 4.57 -1.85 0.86
C TYR A 69 4.09 -0.57 1.57
N GLN A 70 2.78 -0.47 1.82
CA GLN A 70 2.13 0.68 2.46
C GLN A 70 1.10 0.21 3.51
N PRO A 71 1.56 -0.22 4.70
CA PRO A 71 0.66 -0.70 5.75
C PRO A 71 -0.07 0.44 6.46
N MET A 72 -1.39 0.31 6.61
CA MET A 72 -2.22 1.28 7.35
C MET A 72 -1.81 1.42 8.82
N SER A 73 -1.25 0.38 9.43
CA SER A 73 -0.84 0.37 10.83
C SER A 73 0.25 1.40 11.16
N VAL A 74 1.17 1.68 10.22
CA VAL A 74 2.24 2.67 10.42
C VAL A 74 1.66 4.08 10.48
N TYR A 75 0.76 4.42 9.54
CA TYR A 75 0.08 5.71 9.54
C TYR A 75 -0.80 5.88 10.79
N LEU A 76 -1.56 4.86 11.16
CA LEU A 76 -2.38 4.87 12.38
C LEU A 76 -1.52 5.02 13.65
N GLY A 77 -0.44 4.25 13.77
CA GLY A 77 0.48 4.35 14.92
C GLY A 77 1.11 5.74 15.05
N LEU A 78 1.52 6.34 13.94
CA LEU A 78 2.07 7.70 13.91
C LEU A 78 1.03 8.75 14.33
N THR A 79 -0.20 8.67 13.81
CA THR A 79 -1.27 9.61 14.13
C THR A 79 -1.66 9.56 15.62
N ILE A 80 -1.82 8.35 16.18
CA ILE A 80 -2.14 8.15 17.60
C ILE A 80 -1.00 8.68 18.48
N SER A 81 0.24 8.34 18.15
CA SER A 81 1.41 8.77 18.92
C SER A 81 1.57 10.29 18.87
N GLY A 82 1.42 10.89 17.69
CA GLY A 82 1.47 12.34 17.51
C GLY A 82 0.37 13.07 18.27
N ALA A 83 -0.88 12.58 18.21
CA ALA A 83 -2.00 13.13 18.96
C ALA A 83 -1.77 13.04 20.48
N THR A 84 -1.25 11.91 20.95
CA THR A 84 -0.93 11.70 22.37
C THR A 84 0.18 12.64 22.83
N ALA A 85 1.26 12.76 22.07
CA ALA A 85 2.36 13.68 22.37
C ALA A 85 1.89 15.14 22.41
N LEU A 86 1.05 15.55 21.45
CA LEU A 86 0.46 16.89 21.41
C LEU A 86 -0.41 17.17 22.65
N LEU A 87 -1.25 16.21 23.04
CA LEU A 87 -2.09 16.32 24.23
C LEU A 87 -1.23 16.44 25.50
N LEU A 88 -0.16 15.64 25.63
CA LEU A 88 0.77 15.73 26.75
C LEU A 88 1.49 17.09 26.78
N LEU A 89 1.90 17.63 25.63
CA LEU A 89 2.49 18.96 25.53
C LEU A 89 1.51 20.05 26.02
N ILE A 90 0.24 19.99 25.59
CA ILE A 90 -0.80 20.93 26.03
C ILE A 90 -0.97 20.86 27.55
N VAL A 91 -1.06 19.65 28.11
CA VAL A 91 -1.21 19.45 29.57
C VAL A 91 0.03 19.97 30.33
N CYS A 92 1.24 19.68 29.84
CA CYS A 92 2.48 20.16 30.45
C CYS A 92 2.56 21.69 30.44
N LEU A 93 2.27 22.33 29.31
CA LEU A 93 2.26 23.79 29.18
C LEU A 93 1.20 24.42 30.09
N TRP A 94 0.02 23.81 30.18
CA TRP A 94 -1.04 24.27 31.06
C TRP A 94 -0.67 24.18 32.54
N ARG A 95 -0.06 23.06 32.97
CA ARG A 95 0.43 22.89 34.34
C ARG A 95 1.57 23.84 34.65
N TRP A 96 2.47 24.08 33.70
CA TRP A 96 3.57 25.01 33.88
C TRP A 96 3.06 26.45 34.06
N ARG A 97 2.14 26.90 33.20
CA ARG A 97 1.48 28.22 33.34
C ARG A 97 0.81 28.37 34.69
N ARG A 98 0.04 27.37 35.14
CA ARG A 98 -0.61 27.40 36.46
C ARG A 98 0.36 27.49 37.64
N ARG A 99 1.57 26.93 37.51
CA ARG A 99 2.60 27.03 38.55
C ARG A 99 3.29 28.39 38.57
N VAL A 100 3.42 29.05 37.42
CA VAL A 100 4.07 30.37 37.34
C VAL A 100 3.15 31.51 37.76
N THR A 101 1.84 31.35 37.57
CA THR A 101 0.83 32.36 37.96
C THR A 101 0.31 32.21 39.40
N ARG A 102 0.76 31.20 40.14
CA ARG A 102 0.53 31.06 41.59
C ARG A 102 1.82 31.43 42.32
#